data_AF-A0A327VPX0-F1
#
_entry.id   AF-A0A327VPX0-F1
#
_cell.length_a   1.000
_cell.length_b   1.000
_cell.length_c   1.000
_cell.angle_alpha   90.00
_cell.angle_beta   90.00
_cell.angle_gamma   90.00
#
_symmetry.space_group_name_H-M   'P 1'
#
loop_
_entity.id
_entity.type
_entity.pdbx_description
1 polymer ?
#
loop_
_entity_poly.entity_id
_entity_poly.type
_entity_poly.pdbx_seq_one_letter_code
_entity_poly.pdbx_strand_id
1 'polypeptide(L)'
;MDTSTQPTDLHEQINSWKEEVREVKEEVTLMRERLEQIALSKAPREVMTRVEHFENRILRQREVADEMFHDIKQCAKKLTDAPSFVDHDDRPVEDYTSMNGRMETFQKLYTELKSEFNQFMSAHG
;
A
#
# COMPACT_ATOMS: atom_id res chain seq x y z
N MET A 1 -13.05 28.56 8.39
CA MET A 1 -12.51 27.80 9.52
C MET A 1 -11.24 27.16 9.01
N ASP A 2 -10.14 27.87 9.24
CA ASP A 2 -8.81 27.52 8.78
C ASP A 2 -8.31 26.35 9.63
N THR A 3 -8.34 25.14 9.09
CA THR A 3 -7.72 23.98 9.73
C THR A 3 -6.22 24.09 9.52
N SER A 4 -5.58 24.91 10.36
CA SER A 4 -4.14 24.90 10.52
C SER A 4 -3.73 23.56 11.15
N THR A 5 -3.55 22.52 10.34
CA THR A 5 -2.98 21.24 10.77
C THR A 5 -1.66 21.54 11.47
N GLN A 6 -1.56 21.28 12.77
CA GLN A 6 -0.34 21.61 13.50
C GLN A 6 0.80 20.69 13.03
N PRO A 7 2.07 21.11 13.12
CA PRO A 7 3.22 20.27 12.76
C PRO A 7 3.24 18.92 13.48
N THR A 8 2.69 18.86 14.71
CA THR A 8 2.52 17.63 15.49
C THR A 8 1.50 16.68 14.83
N ASP A 9 0.34 17.19 14.40
CA ASP A 9 -0.67 16.40 13.66
C ASP A 9 -0.08 15.82 12.37
N LEU A 10 0.78 16.57 11.67
CA LEU A 10 1.42 16.09 10.45
C LEU A 10 2.40 14.94 10.72
N HIS A 11 3.20 15.03 11.78
CA HIS A 11 4.09 13.94 12.18
C HIS A 11 3.31 12.68 12.59
N GLU A 12 2.23 12.83 13.35
CA GLU A 12 1.35 11.73 13.74
C GLU A 12 0.69 11.09 12.52
N GLN A 13 0.19 11.90 11.58
CA GLN A 13 -0.43 11.42 10.35
C GLN A 13 0.56 10.63 9.47
N ILE A 14 1.77 11.14 9.28
CA ILE A 14 2.82 10.47 8.51
C ILE A 14 3.20 9.13 9.16
N ASN A 15 3.30 9.09 10.48
CA ASN A 15 3.54 7.83 11.21
C ASN A 15 2.36 6.86 11.05
N SER A 16 1.12 7.34 11.11
CA SER A 16 -0.07 6.53 10.86
C SER A 16 -0.05 5.91 9.47
N TRP A 17 0.23 6.70 8.42
CA TRP A 17 0.34 6.17 7.06
C TRP A 17 1.46 5.15 6.91
N LYS A 18 2.59 5.37 7.58
CA LYS A 18 3.73 4.42 7.57
C LYS A 18 3.36 3.07 8.16
N GLU A 19 2.63 3.05 9.26
CA GLU A 19 2.15 1.82 9.89
C GLU A 19 1.10 1.14 9.01
N GLU A 20 0.15 1.90 8.49
CA GLU A 20 -0.88 1.38 7.59
C GLU A 20 -0.31 0.73 6.33
N VAL A 21 0.66 1.38 5.67
CA VAL A 21 1.34 0.79 4.50
C VAL A 21 2.09 -0.50 4.87
N ARG A 22 2.64 -0.60 6.09
CA ARG A 22 3.27 -1.83 6.57
C ARG A 22 2.24 -2.94 6.77
N GLU A 23 1.12 -2.64 7.42
CA GLU A 23 0.02 -3.58 7.63
C GLU A 23 -0.52 -4.11 6.29
N VAL A 24 -0.72 -3.23 5.31
CA VAL A 24 -1.16 -3.62 3.97
C VAL A 24 -0.14 -4.54 3.29
N LYS A 25 1.16 -4.26 3.40
CA LYS A 25 2.20 -5.14 2.85
C LYS A 25 2.19 -6.53 3.47
N GLU A 26 2.02 -6.61 4.78
CA GLU A 26 1.91 -7.87 5.50
C GLU A 26 0.66 -8.64 5.07
N GLU A 27 -0.49 -7.97 5.00
CA GLU A 27 -1.74 -8.62 4.60
C GLU A 27 -1.70 -9.10 3.14
N VAL A 28 -1.18 -8.29 2.22
CA VAL A 28 -1.00 -8.67 0.81
C VAL A 28 -0.05 -9.88 0.66
N THR A 29 0.97 -9.97 1.53
CA THR A 29 1.86 -11.15 1.57
C THR A 29 1.09 -12.39 2.02
N LEU A 30 0.26 -12.28 3.06
CA LEU A 30 -0.59 -13.39 3.53
C LEU A 30 -1.63 -13.81 2.48
N MET A 31 -2.22 -12.86 1.74
CA MET A 31 -3.14 -13.17 0.64
C MET A 31 -2.44 -14.02 -0.44
N ARG A 32 -1.20 -13.66 -0.78
CA ARG A 32 -0.38 -14.41 -1.74
C ARG A 32 -0.10 -15.83 -1.28
N GLU A 33 0.32 -16.02 -0.04
CA GLU A 33 0.57 -17.35 0.52
C GLU A 33 -0.69 -18.24 0.44
N ARG A 34 -1.87 -17.67 0.70
CA ARG A 34 -3.14 -18.39 0.56
C ARG A 34 -3.47 -18.77 -0.89
N LEU A 35 -3.19 -17.89 -1.86
CA LEU A 35 -3.35 -18.21 -3.28
C LEU A 35 -2.42 -19.35 -3.70
N GLU A 36 -1.18 -19.34 -3.23
CA GLU A 36 -0.22 -20.41 -3.48
C GLU A 36 -0.75 -21.77 -2.95
N GLN A 37 -1.39 -21.80 -1.78
CA GLN A 37 -2.02 -23.02 -1.25
C GLN A 37 -3.17 -23.52 -2.16
N ILE A 38 -4.00 -22.62 -2.70
CA ILE A 38 -5.06 -22.97 -3.64
C ILE A 38 -4.48 -23.47 -4.97
N ALA A 39 -3.41 -22.86 -5.46
CA ALA A 39 -2.74 -23.31 -6.68
C ALA A 39 -2.17 -24.74 -6.53
N LEU A 40 -1.61 -25.04 -5.36
CA LEU A 40 -1.04 -26.36 -5.04
C LEU A 40 -2.10 -27.46 -4.91
N SER A 41 -3.35 -27.12 -4.60
CA SER A 41 -4.43 -28.11 -4.40
C SER A 41 -5.00 -28.71 -5.71
N LYS A 42 -4.36 -28.46 -6.86
CA LYS A 42 -4.82 -28.86 -8.21
C LYS A 42 -6.18 -28.25 -8.56
N ALA A 43 -6.32 -26.95 -8.30
CA ALA A 43 -7.51 -26.20 -8.63
C ALA A 43 -7.87 -26.30 -10.14
N PRO A 44 -9.17 -26.28 -10.49
CA PRO A 44 -9.60 -26.29 -11.89
C PRO A 44 -9.08 -25.06 -12.63
N ARG A 45 -8.94 -25.18 -13.96
CA ARG A 45 -8.32 -24.15 -14.82
C ARG A 45 -8.92 -22.76 -14.64
N GLU A 46 -10.23 -22.66 -14.43
CA GLU A 46 -10.94 -21.39 -14.19
C GLU A 46 -10.48 -20.71 -12.89
N VAL A 47 -10.21 -21.50 -11.84
CA VAL A 47 -9.70 -21.00 -10.55
C VAL A 47 -8.25 -20.58 -10.71
N MET A 48 -7.43 -21.35 -11.46
CA MET A 48 -6.04 -20.98 -11.75
C MET A 48 -5.92 -19.65 -12.51
N THR A 49 -6.83 -19.37 -13.45
CA THR A 49 -6.88 -18.06 -14.13
C THR A 49 -7.17 -16.93 -13.13
N ARG A 50 -8.09 -17.13 -12.18
CA ARG A 50 -8.35 -16.14 -11.12
C ARG A 50 -7.16 -15.96 -10.20
N VAL A 51 -6.47 -17.04 -9.83
CA VAL A 51 -5.23 -16.98 -9.03
C VAL A 51 -4.18 -16.12 -9.74
N GLU A 52 -3.96 -16.33 -11.04
CA GLU A 52 -3.00 -15.52 -11.83
C GLU A 52 -3.40 -14.03 -11.88
N HIS A 53 -4.69 -13.73 -11.99
CA HIS A 53 -5.18 -12.34 -11.90
C HIS A 53 -4.89 -11.72 -10.53
N PHE A 54 -5.10 -12.46 -9.43
CA PHE A 54 -4.78 -11.97 -8.09
C PHE A 54 -3.28 -11.82 -7.86
N GLU A 55 -2.44 -12.76 -8.30
CA GLU A 55 -0.97 -12.66 -8.19
C GLU A 55 -0.44 -11.37 -8.87
N ASN A 56 -0.91 -11.08 -10.09
CA ASN A 56 -0.53 -9.85 -10.80
C ASN A 56 -0.95 -8.58 -10.05
N ARG A 57 -2.15 -8.58 -9.48
CA ARG A 57 -2.67 -7.44 -8.73
C ARG A 57 -1.97 -7.26 -7.38
N ILE A 58 -1.66 -8.36 -6.70
CA ILE A 58 -0.87 -8.38 -5.46
C ILE A 58 0.54 -7.86 -5.73
N LEU A 59 1.19 -8.28 -6.81
CA LEU A 59 2.51 -7.78 -7.19
C LEU A 59 2.49 -6.25 -7.37
N ARG A 60 1.53 -5.72 -8.14
CA ARG A 60 1.36 -4.27 -8.32
C ARG A 60 1.06 -3.56 -7.00
N GLN A 61 0.22 -4.12 -6.14
CA GLN A 61 -0.08 -3.52 -4.84
C GLN A 61 1.17 -3.45 -3.94
N ARG A 62 2.05 -4.45 -4.01
CA ARG A 62 3.33 -4.45 -3.28
C ARG A 62 4.27 -3.37 -3.80
N GLU A 63 4.43 -3.24 -5.11
CA GLU A 63 5.24 -2.18 -5.73
C GLU A 63 4.75 -0.80 -5.29
N VAL A 64 3.43 -0.55 -5.38
CA VAL A 64 2.84 0.72 -4.94
C VAL A 64 3.03 0.94 -3.43
N ALA A 65 2.92 -0.10 -2.61
CA ALA A 65 3.15 0.01 -1.17
C ALA A 65 4.63 0.30 -0.84
N ASP A 66 5.57 -0.27 -1.59
CA ASP A 66 7.00 -0.01 -1.44
C ASP A 66 7.34 1.45 -1.83
N GLU A 67 6.81 1.93 -2.94
CA GLU A 67 6.92 3.33 -3.36
C GLU A 67 6.32 4.26 -2.31
N MET A 68 5.09 3.99 -1.87
CA MET A 68 4.41 4.78 -0.83
C MET A 68 5.21 4.84 0.47
N PHE A 69 5.76 3.71 0.91
CA PHE A 69 6.57 3.66 2.12
C PHE A 69 7.85 4.50 1.99
N HIS A 70 8.47 4.48 0.80
CA HIS A 70 9.64 5.29 0.51
C HIS A 70 9.29 6.79 0.56
N ASP A 71 8.21 7.18 -0.10
CA ASP A 71 7.78 8.57 -0.20
C ASP A 71 7.35 9.12 1.17
N ILE A 72 6.61 8.35 1.98
CA ILE A 72 6.26 8.70 3.37
C ILE A 72 7.52 8.90 4.21
N LYS A 73 8.53 8.04 4.05
CA LYS A 73 9.81 8.18 4.78
C LYS A 73 10.55 9.46 4.38
N GLN A 74 10.51 9.81 3.10
CA GLN A 74 11.12 11.05 2.59
C GLN A 74 10.39 12.29 3.10
N CYS A 75 9.05 12.26 3.12
CA CYS A 75 8.21 13.30 3.72
C CYS A 75 8.49 13.47 5.23
N ALA A 76 8.55 12.36 5.97
CA ALA A 76 8.86 12.36 7.40
C ALA A 76 10.20 13.05 7.67
N LYS A 77 11.23 12.72 6.87
CA LYS A 77 12.57 13.27 7.01
C LYS A 77 12.58 14.78 6.78
N LYS A 78 11.89 15.27 5.74
CA LYS A 78 11.75 16.70 5.46
C LYS A 78 11.05 17.47 6.60
N LEU A 79 10.11 16.83 7.28
CA LEU A 79 9.38 17.45 8.38
C LEU A 79 10.26 17.57 9.65
N THR A 80 11.21 16.62 9.85
CA THR A 80 12.18 16.64 10.96
C THR A 80 13.45 17.48 10.71
N ASP A 81 13.94 17.59 9.48
CA ASP A 81 15.23 18.25 9.16
C ASP A 81 15.02 19.57 8.39
N ALA A 82 15.61 20.66 8.91
CA ALA A 82 15.81 21.90 8.16
C ALA A 82 16.72 21.64 6.92
N PRO A 83 16.63 22.47 5.86
CA PRO A 83 16.81 22.08 4.46
C PRO A 83 18.21 21.51 4.19
N SER A 84 18.34 20.19 4.20
CA SER A 84 19.61 19.53 3.89
C SER A 84 19.43 18.13 3.32
N PHE A 85 18.36 17.91 2.55
CA PHE A 85 18.26 16.69 1.75
C PHE A 85 18.44 16.98 0.27
N VAL A 86 19.70 16.86 -0.15
CA VAL A 86 20.06 16.49 -1.51
C VAL A 86 19.83 14.99 -1.60
N ASP A 87 18.61 14.61 -1.97
CA ASP A 87 18.38 13.26 -2.46
C ASP A 87 18.89 13.20 -3.91
N HIS A 88 19.65 12.17 -4.24
CA HIS A 88 20.13 11.92 -5.62
C HIS A 88 19.06 11.23 -6.48
N ASP A 89 17.88 10.98 -5.94
CA ASP A 89 16.69 10.64 -6.71
C ASP A 89 16.09 11.94 -7.27
N ASP A 90 16.20 12.15 -8.59
CA ASP A 90 15.73 13.33 -9.35
C ASP A 90 14.19 13.50 -9.33
N ARG A 91 13.48 12.74 -8.47
CA ARG A 91 12.04 12.82 -8.32
C ARG A 91 11.69 13.97 -7.38
N PRO A 92 10.80 14.88 -7.78
CA PRO A 92 10.22 15.85 -6.87
C PRO A 92 9.58 15.08 -5.71
N VAL A 93 10.13 15.23 -4.52
CA VAL A 93 9.50 14.69 -3.31
C VAL A 93 8.12 15.32 -3.20
N GLU A 94 7.10 14.48 -3.19
CA GLU A 94 5.73 14.94 -3.16
C GLU A 94 5.39 15.65 -1.84
N ASP A 95 4.64 16.74 -1.95
CA ASP A 95 4.14 17.46 -0.78
C ASP A 95 3.04 16.66 -0.08
N TYR A 96 2.83 16.93 1.21
CA TYR A 96 1.84 16.27 2.07
C TYR A 96 0.44 16.15 1.43
N THR A 97 -0.02 17.18 0.72
CA THR A 97 -1.33 17.16 0.04
C THR A 97 -1.39 16.12 -1.08
N SER A 98 -0.30 15.93 -1.84
CA SER A 98 -0.22 14.88 -2.86
C SER A 98 -0.19 13.49 -2.21
N MET A 99 0.56 13.37 -1.11
CA MET A 99 0.64 12.14 -0.32
C MET A 99 -0.72 11.69 0.20
N ASN A 100 -1.54 12.63 0.69
CA ASN A 100 -2.90 12.31 1.16
C ASN A 100 -3.76 11.71 0.04
N GLY A 101 -3.77 12.32 -1.15
CA GLY A 101 -4.55 11.80 -2.29
C GLY A 101 -4.05 10.44 -2.79
N ARG A 102 -2.73 10.21 -2.76
CA ARG A 102 -2.15 8.89 -3.04
C ARG A 102 -2.56 7.87 -1.99
N MET A 103 -2.57 8.24 -0.71
CA MET A 103 -2.96 7.35 0.37
C MET A 103 -4.45 6.97 0.30
N GLU A 104 -5.33 7.91 0.00
CA GLU A 104 -6.76 7.63 -0.25
C GLU A 104 -6.94 6.64 -1.41
N THR A 105 -6.19 6.83 -2.50
CA THR A 105 -6.22 5.92 -3.65
C THR A 105 -5.68 4.53 -3.28
N PHE A 106 -4.58 4.48 -2.52
CA PHE A 106 -3.98 3.24 -2.03
C PHE A 106 -4.95 2.45 -1.15
N GLN A 107 -5.59 3.11 -0.18
CA GLN A 107 -6.62 2.54 0.69
C GLN A 107 -7.79 1.97 -0.08
N LYS A 108 -8.27 2.72 -1.07
CA LYS A 108 -9.38 2.30 -1.92
C LYS A 108 -9.03 1.03 -2.71
N LEU A 109 -7.90 1.05 -3.42
CA LEU A 109 -7.42 -0.09 -4.20
C LEU A 109 -7.21 -1.33 -3.34
N TYR A 110 -6.66 -1.14 -2.14
CA TYR A 110 -6.47 -2.19 -1.16
C TYR A 110 -7.80 -2.78 -0.67
N THR A 111 -8.75 -1.93 -0.31
CA THR A 111 -10.09 -2.35 0.17
C THR A 111 -10.83 -3.14 -0.91
N GLU A 112 -10.75 -2.69 -2.16
CA GLU A 112 -11.32 -3.40 -3.32
C GLU A 112 -10.65 -4.77 -3.50
N LEU A 113 -9.31 -4.83 -3.47
CA LEU A 113 -8.54 -6.08 -3.57
C LEU A 113 -8.93 -7.06 -2.45
N LYS A 114 -8.99 -6.58 -1.21
CA LYS A 114 -9.33 -7.38 -0.02
C LYS A 114 -10.75 -7.93 -0.12
N SER A 115 -11.71 -7.10 -0.55
CA SER A 115 -13.10 -7.52 -0.74
C SER A 115 -13.21 -8.63 -1.79
N GLU A 116 -12.61 -8.44 -2.96
CA GLU A 116 -12.60 -9.43 -4.04
C GLU A 116 -11.89 -10.72 -3.63
N PHE A 117 -10.76 -10.60 -2.94
CA PHE A 117 -10.01 -11.73 -2.42
C PHE A 117 -10.84 -12.54 -1.42
N ASN A 118 -11.51 -11.88 -0.46
CA ASN A 118 -12.35 -12.57 0.52
C ASN A 118 -13.54 -13.27 -0.13
N GLN A 119 -14.16 -12.67 -1.15
CA GLN A 119 -15.22 -13.32 -1.93
C GLN A 119 -14.71 -14.57 -2.67
N PHE A 120 -13.51 -14.48 -3.26
CA PHE A 120 -12.87 -15.61 -3.91
C PHE A 120 -12.55 -16.73 -2.91
N MET A 121 -11.98 -16.41 -1.75
CA MET A 121 -11.69 -17.37 -0.69
C MET A 121 -12.96 -18.02 -0.14
N SER A 122 -14.06 -17.28 0.01
CA SER A 122 -15.33 -17.88 0.46
C SER A 122 -15.95 -18.83 -0.57
N ALA A 123 -15.63 -18.68 -1.86
CA ALA A 123 -16.16 -19.51 -2.93
C ALA A 123 -15.28 -20.73 -3.24
N HIS A 124 -13.98 -20.68 -2.89
CA HIS A 124 -12.98 -21.66 -3.31
C HIS A 124 -12.04 -22.15 -2.20
N GLY A 125 -12.19 -21.66 -0.96
CA GLY A 125 -11.48 -22.12 0.24
C GLY A 125 -12.34 -23.03 1.09
#